data_AF-A0A2M6WKA2-F1
#
_entry.id   AF-A0A2M6WKA2-F1
#
_cell.length_a   1.000
_cell.length_b   1.000
_cell.length_c   1.000
_cell.angle_alpha   90.00
_cell.angle_beta   90.00
_cell.angle_gamma   90.00
#
_symmetry.space_group_name_H-M   'P 1'
#
loop_
_entity.id
_entity.type
_entity.pdbx_description
1 polymer ?
#
loop_
_entity_poly.entity_id
_entity_poly.type
_entity_poly.pdbx_seq_one_letter_code
_entity_poly.pdbx_strand_id
1 'polypeptide(L)'
;MTKLIGKKQKMTHLFKQGRAYGVTPVQVVTKVDLSNMKEGDLLTVSGTSKGKGFAGVVKRWNFKGGPKTHGQKHSHRAPGSIGATAPQRVIPGVKMGGRLGGERHTYKNLEVIAIDLENMTLMINGAVPGKTGSMVELVVDAELPVTEETLAEEVVEAPVAEETVAEEAEAVEVPVTEEVVTEETPAEEVVTEVKEEVKEE
;
A
#
# COMPACT_ATOMS: atom_id res chain seq x y z
N MET A 1 9.13 0.62 -11.53
CA MET A 1 9.23 1.13 -10.14
C MET A 1 10.27 2.24 -10.09
N THR A 2 9.83 3.49 -9.94
CA THR A 2 10.73 4.64 -9.81
C THR A 2 11.26 4.73 -8.38
N LYS A 3 12.58 4.89 -8.24
CA LYS A 3 13.26 4.93 -6.95
C LYS A 3 13.79 6.34 -6.68
N LEU A 4 13.25 7.01 -5.68
CA LEU A 4 13.66 8.34 -5.24
C LEU A 4 14.54 8.22 -3.99
N ILE A 5 15.56 9.07 -3.87
CA ILE A 5 16.37 9.19 -2.66
C ILE A 5 16.03 10.51 -1.99
N GLY A 6 15.62 10.44 -0.72
CA GLY A 6 15.22 11.59 0.06
C GLY A 6 15.93 11.67 1.41
N LYS A 7 16.01 12.88 1.96
CA LYS A 7 16.55 13.18 3.29
C LYS A 7 15.39 13.40 4.25
N LYS A 8 15.28 12.55 5.27
CA LYS A 8 14.25 12.66 6.32
C LYS A 8 14.43 13.95 7.13
N GLN A 9 13.38 14.77 7.25
CA GLN A 9 13.38 15.94 8.13
C GLN A 9 12.74 15.64 9.51
N LYS A 10 12.52 16.67 10.33
CA LYS A 10 11.89 16.53 11.65
C LYS A 10 10.37 16.35 11.45
N MET A 11 9.78 15.40 12.16
CA MET A 11 8.33 15.17 12.13
C MET A 11 7.57 16.41 12.63
N THR A 12 6.51 16.77 11.91
CA THR A 12 5.63 17.93 12.16
C THR A 12 4.16 17.48 12.16
N HIS A 13 3.26 18.41 12.43
CA HIS A 13 1.82 18.17 12.26
C HIS A 13 1.29 19.06 11.14
N LEU A 14 0.50 18.48 10.25
CA LEU A 14 -0.23 19.18 9.18
C LEU A 14 -1.72 19.14 9.51
N PHE A 15 -2.40 20.28 9.43
CA PHE A 15 -3.84 20.36 9.63
C PHE A 15 -4.53 20.42 8.26
N LYS A 16 -5.35 19.42 7.94
CA LYS A 16 -6.09 19.31 6.66
C LYS A 16 -7.48 18.74 6.97
N GLN A 17 -8.53 19.30 6.36
CA GLN A 17 -9.93 18.85 6.53
C GLN A 17 -10.37 18.70 8.02
N GLY A 18 -9.97 19.63 8.88
CA GLY A 18 -10.32 19.61 10.32
C GLY A 18 -9.58 18.55 11.16
N ARG A 19 -8.71 17.73 10.56
CA ARG A 19 -7.90 16.70 11.25
C ARG A 19 -6.42 17.09 11.30
N ALA A 20 -5.75 16.71 12.39
CA ALA A 20 -4.31 16.81 12.52
C ALA A 20 -3.64 15.50 12.05
N TYR A 21 -2.73 15.60 11.08
CA TYR A 21 -1.92 14.49 10.58
C TYR A 21 -0.48 14.63 11.09
N GLY A 22 0.07 13.56 11.67
CA GLY A 22 1.48 13.49 12.03
C GLY A 22 2.32 13.15 10.80
N VAL A 23 2.92 14.15 10.18
CA VAL A 23 3.66 14.01 8.91
C VAL A 23 5.17 13.99 9.13
N THR A 24 5.87 13.16 8.35
CA THR A 24 7.32 13.24 8.22
C THR A 24 7.66 13.86 6.86
N PRO A 25 8.14 15.11 6.81
CA PRO A 25 8.64 15.70 5.57
C PRO A 25 9.91 14.96 5.11
N VAL A 26 9.95 14.58 3.84
CA VAL A 26 11.12 13.99 3.19
C VAL A 26 11.48 14.84 1.98
N GLN A 27 12.62 15.51 2.06
CA GLN A 27 13.14 16.33 0.96
C GLN A 27 13.83 15.43 -0.05
N VAL A 28 13.37 15.43 -1.29
CA VAL A 28 13.94 14.62 -2.38
C VAL A 28 15.26 15.26 -2.83
N VAL A 29 16.29 14.42 -3.00
CA VAL A 29 17.65 14.83 -3.38
C VAL A 29 17.98 14.40 -4.82
N THR A 30 17.28 13.38 -5.33
CA THR A 30 17.39 12.96 -6.73
C THR A 30 16.74 14.01 -7.64
N LYS A 31 17.39 14.32 -8.78
CA LYS A 31 16.80 15.15 -9.84
C LYS A 31 15.73 14.34 -10.58
N VAL A 32 14.50 14.35 -10.08
CA VAL A 32 13.31 13.75 -10.69
C VAL A 32 12.14 14.68 -10.45
N ASP A 33 11.34 14.91 -11.48
CA ASP A 33 10.15 15.76 -11.40
C ASP A 33 9.06 15.09 -10.55
N LEU A 34 8.61 15.80 -9.51
CA LEU A 34 7.56 15.33 -8.61
C LEU A 34 6.14 15.56 -9.15
N SER A 35 5.99 16.27 -10.28
CA SER A 35 4.72 16.65 -10.90
C SER A 35 3.83 15.46 -11.32
N ASN A 36 4.42 14.26 -11.44
CA ASN A 36 3.68 13.03 -11.76
C ASN A 36 3.04 12.37 -10.53
N MET A 37 3.38 12.80 -9.31
CA MET A 37 2.78 12.30 -8.07
C MET A 37 1.58 13.14 -7.66
N LYS A 38 0.58 12.50 -7.04
CA LYS A 38 -0.63 13.12 -6.50
C LYS A 38 -0.67 12.99 -4.98
N GLU A 39 -1.47 13.85 -4.35
CA GLU A 39 -1.89 13.63 -2.97
C GLU A 39 -2.78 12.38 -2.91
N GLY A 40 -2.55 11.51 -1.91
CA GLY A 40 -3.19 10.20 -1.79
C GLY A 40 -2.34 9.03 -2.29
N ASP A 41 -1.27 9.27 -3.05
CA ASP A 41 -0.40 8.20 -3.57
C ASP A 41 0.23 7.36 -2.44
N LEU A 42 0.35 6.05 -2.68
CA LEU A 42 0.98 5.10 -1.75
C LEU A 42 2.47 4.90 -2.04
N LEU A 43 3.29 4.99 -0.99
CA LEU A 43 4.73 4.82 -1.05
C LEU A 43 5.22 3.67 -0.16
N THR A 44 6.18 2.91 -0.69
CA THR A 44 7.04 2.02 0.10
C THR A 44 8.33 2.75 0.47
N VAL A 45 8.54 2.99 1.77
CA VAL A 45 9.68 3.74 2.31
C VAL A 45 10.66 2.81 3.00
N SER A 46 11.88 2.74 2.46
CA SER A 46 12.97 1.92 2.97
C SER A 46 14.10 2.76 3.57
N GLY A 47 14.68 2.33 4.67
CA GLY A 47 15.83 3.02 5.25
C GLY A 47 16.45 2.33 6.45
N THR A 48 17.64 2.79 6.85
CA THR A 48 18.35 2.26 8.01
C THR A 48 17.73 2.78 9.30
N SER A 49 17.22 1.86 10.12
CA SER A 49 16.61 2.18 11.42
C SER A 49 17.57 2.88 12.38
N LYS A 50 17.05 3.71 13.28
CA LYS A 50 17.86 4.38 14.32
C LYS A 50 18.47 3.34 15.26
N GLY A 51 19.80 3.24 15.25
CA GLY A 51 20.54 2.37 16.16
C GLY A 51 20.29 2.68 17.63
N LYS A 52 20.15 1.64 18.45
CA LYS A 52 19.90 1.71 19.90
C LYS A 52 21.04 1.10 20.73
N GLY A 53 22.18 0.79 20.10
CA GLY A 53 23.34 0.15 20.72
C GLY A 53 23.12 -1.34 21.04
N PHE A 54 23.82 -1.84 22.05
CA PHE A 54 23.54 -3.15 22.64
C PHE A 54 22.28 -3.06 23.50
N ALA A 55 21.25 -3.84 23.17
CA ALA A 55 19.99 -3.90 23.89
C ALA A 55 19.85 -5.24 24.64
N GLY A 56 19.58 -5.15 25.94
CA GLY A 56 19.15 -6.30 26.74
C GLY A 56 17.78 -6.84 26.30
N VAL A 57 17.51 -8.09 26.66
CA VAL A 57 16.40 -8.92 26.14
C VAL A 57 15.03 -8.23 26.25
N VAL A 58 14.75 -7.57 27.38
CA VAL A 58 13.52 -6.79 27.61
C VAL A 58 13.32 -5.66 26.59
N LYS A 59 14.39 -4.96 26.17
CA LYS A 59 14.30 -3.84 25.20
C LYS A 59 14.34 -4.30 23.74
N ARG A 60 14.94 -5.48 23.49
CA ARG A 60 15.09 -6.04 22.14
C ARG A 60 13.88 -6.88 21.72
N TRP A 61 13.24 -7.57 22.65
CA TRP A 61 12.21 -8.58 22.39
C TRP A 61 10.95 -8.45 23.25
N ASN A 62 10.79 -7.35 24.02
CA ASN A 62 9.66 -7.12 24.93
C ASN A 62 9.41 -8.23 25.97
N PHE A 63 10.47 -8.92 26.42
CA PHE A 63 10.37 -9.91 27.49
C PHE A 63 9.91 -9.26 28.81
N LYS A 64 9.02 -9.95 29.55
CA LYS A 64 8.44 -9.44 30.81
C LYS A 64 9.44 -9.27 31.96
N GLY A 65 10.50 -10.09 31.99
CA GLY A 65 11.46 -10.12 33.09
C GLY A 65 10.92 -10.86 34.33
N GLY A 66 11.67 -10.78 35.44
CA GLY A 66 11.24 -11.33 36.74
C GLY A 66 10.37 -10.36 37.54
N PRO A 67 9.74 -10.80 38.64
CA PRO A 67 9.03 -9.91 39.56
C PRO A 67 10.00 -8.91 40.22
N LYS A 68 9.48 -7.76 40.66
CA LYS A 68 10.26 -6.74 41.40
C LYS A 68 10.36 -7.03 42.90
N THR A 69 9.42 -7.79 43.45
CA THR A 69 9.24 -8.07 44.88
C THR A 69 9.40 -9.57 45.16
N HIS A 70 9.06 -10.02 46.38
CA HIS A 70 9.12 -11.43 46.82
C HIS A 70 10.51 -12.07 46.69
N GLY A 71 11.54 -11.42 47.25
CA GLY A 71 12.88 -12.01 47.41
C GLY A 71 13.75 -12.06 46.14
N GLN A 72 13.32 -11.42 45.05
CA GLN A 72 14.11 -11.34 43.83
C GLN A 72 15.41 -10.51 44.04
N LYS A 73 16.58 -11.10 43.77
CA LYS A 73 17.90 -10.44 43.92
C LYS A 73 18.43 -9.78 42.63
N HIS A 74 18.71 -10.55 41.58
CA HIS A 74 19.46 -10.07 40.38
C HIS A 74 18.87 -10.44 39.01
N SER A 75 17.64 -10.96 38.96
CA SER A 75 17.00 -11.55 37.76
C SER A 75 15.87 -10.68 37.15
N HIS A 76 15.56 -9.52 37.73
CA HIS A 76 14.47 -8.63 37.27
C HIS A 76 14.47 -8.34 35.75
N ARG A 77 15.63 -8.29 35.08
CA ARG A 77 15.75 -8.11 33.61
C ARG A 77 16.48 -9.24 32.88
N ALA A 78 16.63 -10.41 33.51
CA ALA A 78 17.26 -11.59 32.92
C ALA A 78 16.37 -12.22 31.81
N PRO A 79 16.94 -13.01 30.88
CA PRO A 79 16.17 -13.76 29.89
C PRO A 79 15.24 -14.83 30.48
N GLY A 80 15.55 -15.37 31.67
CA GLY A 80 14.96 -16.62 32.16
C GLY A 80 15.69 -17.84 31.58
N SER A 81 15.00 -18.98 31.48
CA SER A 81 15.57 -20.17 30.83
C SER A 81 15.71 -19.96 29.31
N ILE A 82 16.79 -20.50 28.74
CA ILE A 82 17.15 -20.37 27.32
C ILE A 82 17.02 -21.68 26.53
N GLY A 83 16.64 -22.79 27.18
CA GLY A 83 16.53 -24.10 26.55
C GLY A 83 16.10 -25.21 27.52
N ALA A 84 16.00 -26.43 27.00
CA ALA A 84 15.71 -27.66 27.73
C ALA A 84 16.91 -28.62 27.71
N THR A 85 16.90 -29.64 28.57
CA THR A 85 18.03 -30.56 28.79
C THR A 85 18.47 -31.29 27.51
N ALA A 86 17.54 -31.87 26.75
CA ALA A 86 17.76 -32.23 25.36
C ALA A 86 17.45 -30.97 24.52
N PRO A 87 18.41 -30.38 23.78
CA PRO A 87 19.46 -31.06 23.03
C PRO A 87 20.90 -30.73 23.48
N GLN A 88 21.14 -30.44 24.77
CA GLN A 88 22.43 -30.04 25.35
C GLN A 88 23.12 -28.80 24.73
N ARG A 89 22.43 -28.08 23.85
CA ARG A 89 22.89 -26.82 23.23
C ARG A 89 21.74 -25.83 23.11
N VAL A 90 22.08 -24.55 23.01
CA VAL A 90 21.10 -23.51 22.65
C VAL A 90 20.73 -23.67 21.18
N ILE A 91 19.42 -23.68 20.91
CA ILE A 91 18.86 -23.76 19.54
C ILE A 91 19.20 -22.45 18.79
N PRO A 92 19.61 -22.50 17.50
CA PRO A 92 19.88 -21.29 16.74
C PRO A 92 18.60 -20.44 16.61
N GLY A 93 18.75 -19.11 16.68
CA GLY A 93 17.61 -18.18 16.65
C GLY A 93 16.95 -17.90 18.01
N VAL A 94 17.40 -18.51 19.11
CA VAL A 94 16.93 -18.15 20.46
C VAL A 94 17.16 -16.65 20.75
N LYS A 95 16.09 -15.99 21.23
CA LYS A 95 16.04 -14.54 21.44
C LYS A 95 16.93 -14.09 22.60
N MET A 96 18.10 -13.54 22.28
CA MET A 96 19.08 -13.03 23.25
C MET A 96 19.33 -11.53 23.11
N GLY A 97 20.01 -10.94 24.11
CA GLY A 97 20.53 -9.58 24.05
C GLY A 97 21.52 -9.40 22.90
N GLY A 98 21.68 -8.18 22.39
CA GLY A 98 22.53 -7.92 21.23
C GLY A 98 22.31 -6.55 20.63
N ARG A 99 22.97 -6.26 19.51
CA ARG A 99 22.77 -5.02 18.75
C ARG A 99 21.31 -4.88 18.33
N LEU A 100 20.75 -3.68 18.46
CA LEU A 100 19.36 -3.36 18.09
C LEU A 100 19.33 -2.10 17.23
N GLY A 101 18.69 -2.20 16.06
CA GLY A 101 18.62 -1.11 15.08
C GLY A 101 19.95 -0.91 14.33
N GLY A 102 19.92 -0.01 13.34
CA GLY A 102 20.96 0.02 12.30
C GLY A 102 20.78 -1.07 11.25
N GLU A 103 19.64 -1.76 11.28
CA GLU A 103 19.14 -2.70 10.27
C GLU A 103 18.22 -1.95 9.30
N ARG A 104 18.15 -2.40 8.04
CA ARG A 104 17.26 -1.83 7.02
C ARG A 104 15.83 -2.28 7.28
N HIS A 105 14.92 -1.33 7.45
CA HIS A 105 13.48 -1.58 7.54
C HIS A 105 12.76 -0.91 6.37
N THR A 106 11.67 -1.55 5.95
CA THR A 106 10.79 -1.08 4.88
C THR A 106 9.37 -1.01 5.43
N TYR A 107 8.75 0.15 5.30
CA TYR A 107 7.33 0.39 5.59
C TYR A 107 6.62 0.51 4.26
N LYS A 108 5.52 -0.23 4.08
CA LYS A 108 4.70 -0.21 2.87
C LYS A 108 3.46 0.64 3.09
N ASN A 109 2.81 1.04 2.00
CA ASN A 109 1.50 1.69 1.99
C ASN A 109 1.46 2.97 2.86
N LEU A 110 2.52 3.78 2.80
CA LEU A 110 2.53 5.10 3.43
C LEU A 110 1.99 6.15 2.45
N GLU A 111 0.89 6.78 2.82
CA GLU A 111 0.17 7.80 2.06
C GLU A 111 0.94 9.14 1.98
N VAL A 112 0.89 9.81 0.84
CA VAL A 112 1.36 11.19 0.64
C VAL A 112 0.20 12.17 0.89
N ILE A 113 0.25 12.95 1.97
CA ILE A 113 -0.85 13.87 2.33
C ILE A 113 -0.75 15.20 1.60
N ALA A 114 0.47 15.66 1.31
CA ALA A 114 0.76 16.90 0.60
C ALA A 114 2.14 16.84 -0.08
N ILE A 115 2.27 17.59 -1.19
CA ILE A 115 3.49 17.70 -1.98
C ILE A 115 3.87 19.17 -2.09
N ASP A 116 5.07 19.51 -1.63
CA ASP A 116 5.67 20.84 -1.82
C ASP A 116 6.66 20.77 -2.99
N LEU A 117 6.27 21.34 -4.14
CA LEU A 117 7.07 21.37 -5.35
C LEU A 117 8.22 22.39 -5.28
N GLU A 118 8.07 23.49 -4.53
CA GLU A 118 9.10 24.53 -4.39
C GLU A 118 10.32 24.00 -3.65
N ASN A 119 10.09 23.27 -2.55
CA ASN A 119 11.13 22.70 -1.70
C ASN A 119 11.45 21.22 -2.03
N MET A 120 10.85 20.68 -3.10
CA MET A 120 10.89 19.25 -3.47
C MET A 120 10.69 18.32 -2.27
N THR A 121 9.65 18.58 -1.46
CA THR A 121 9.43 17.93 -0.17
C THR A 121 8.08 17.20 -0.13
N LEU A 122 8.14 15.90 0.14
CA LEU A 122 6.97 15.02 0.28
C LEU A 122 6.54 14.94 1.74
N MET A 123 5.26 15.22 2.03
CA MET A 123 4.69 15.09 3.38
C MET A 123 4.06 13.70 3.55
N ILE A 124 4.87 12.75 4.02
CA ILE A 124 4.46 11.34 4.17
C ILE A 124 3.75 11.15 5.50
N ASN A 125 2.63 10.43 5.48
CA ASN A 125 1.85 10.05 6.66
C ASN A 125 2.66 9.10 7.58
N GLY A 126 2.81 9.46 8.86
CA GLY A 126 3.40 8.58 9.87
C GLY A 126 4.93 8.50 9.86
N ALA A 127 5.46 7.29 10.14
CA ALA A 127 6.81 7.09 10.67
C ALA A 127 7.82 6.54 9.64
N VAL A 128 8.65 7.42 9.09
CA VAL A 128 9.78 7.06 8.22
C VAL A 128 10.93 6.41 9.02
N PRO A 129 11.63 5.37 8.52
CA PRO A 129 12.79 4.78 9.18
C PRO A 129 13.95 5.77 9.38
N GLY A 130 14.77 5.53 10.41
CA GLY A 130 16.02 6.28 10.64
C GLY A 130 15.89 7.57 11.47
N LYS A 131 17.02 8.26 11.61
CA LYS A 131 17.15 9.51 12.36
C LYS A 131 16.79 10.72 11.48
N THR A 132 16.46 11.86 12.08
CA THR A 132 16.40 13.11 11.33
C THR A 132 17.73 13.33 10.60
N GLY A 133 17.67 13.65 9.31
CA GLY A 133 18.80 13.81 8.41
C GLY A 133 19.37 12.52 7.82
N SER A 134 18.80 11.32 8.08
CA SER A 134 19.22 10.12 7.34
C SER A 134 18.63 10.10 5.93
N MET A 135 19.40 9.57 4.98
CA MET A 135 18.88 9.21 3.66
C MET A 135 17.90 8.04 3.79
N VAL A 136 16.83 8.09 3.00
CA VAL A 136 15.81 7.06 2.83
C VAL A 136 15.53 6.88 1.35
N GLU A 137 15.12 5.67 0.99
CA GLU A 137 14.74 5.30 -0.36
C GLU A 137 13.22 5.21 -0.41
N LEU A 138 12.60 5.97 -1.31
CA LEU A 138 11.17 5.92 -1.60
C LEU A 138 10.99 5.13 -2.88
N VAL A 139 10.07 4.17 -2.87
CA VAL A 139 9.58 3.49 -4.07
C VAL A 139 8.12 3.88 -4.21
N VAL A 140 7.77 4.41 -5.38
CA VAL A 140 6.37 4.67 -5.73
C VAL A 140 5.76 3.32 -6.15
N ASP A 141 4.78 2.87 -5.39
CA ASP A 141 4.01 1.66 -5.70
C ASP A 141 2.89 2.08 -6.64
N ALA A 142 3.15 2.03 -7.95
CA ALA A 142 2.24 2.52 -9.00
C ALA A 142 0.98 1.64 -9.20
N GLU A 143 0.78 0.62 -8.36
CA GLU A 143 -0.36 -0.28 -8.40
C GLU A 143 -0.90 -0.49 -6.98
N LEU A 144 -2.05 0.12 -6.71
CA LEU A 144 -3.29 -0.61 -6.40
C LEU A 144 -4.46 0.40 -6.33
N PRO A 145 -5.22 0.61 -7.42
CA PRO A 145 -6.56 1.16 -7.31
C PRO A 145 -7.48 0.07 -6.77
N VAL A 146 -7.66 0.03 -5.44
CA VAL A 146 -8.82 -0.63 -4.84
C VAL A 146 -9.89 0.42 -4.60
N THR A 147 -10.41 0.96 -5.70
CA THR A 147 -11.69 1.66 -5.72
C THR A 147 -12.79 0.60 -5.71
N GLU A 148 -13.17 0.11 -4.53
CA GLU A 148 -14.39 -0.70 -4.38
C GLU A 148 -15.66 0.10 -4.77
N GLU A 149 -15.56 1.43 -4.89
CA GLU A 149 -16.64 2.31 -5.37
C GLU A 149 -17.00 2.11 -6.86
N THR A 150 -16.15 1.51 -7.70
CA THR A 150 -16.50 1.21 -9.11
C THR A 150 -17.21 -0.14 -9.30
N LEU A 151 -17.39 -0.94 -8.24
CA LEU A 151 -18.12 -2.22 -8.30
C LEU A 151 -19.59 -2.11 -7.85
N ALA A 152 -20.05 -0.89 -7.54
CA ALA A 152 -21.44 -0.63 -7.14
C ALA A 152 -22.36 -0.19 -8.30
N GLU A 153 -21.81 0.35 -9.39
CA GLU A 153 -22.63 0.88 -10.51
C GLU A 153 -22.96 -0.14 -11.61
N GLU A 154 -22.27 -1.28 -11.71
CA GLU A 154 -22.51 -2.28 -12.78
C GLU A 154 -23.42 -3.46 -12.37
N VAL A 155 -24.24 -3.29 -11.33
CA VAL A 155 -25.26 -4.30 -10.90
C VAL A 155 -26.68 -3.70 -10.87
N VAL A 156 -26.89 -2.51 -11.44
CA VAL A 156 -28.20 -1.81 -11.43
C VAL A 156 -28.76 -1.55 -12.83
N GLU A 157 -28.46 -2.39 -13.82
CA GLU A 157 -29.28 -2.45 -15.04
C GLU A 157 -29.29 -3.84 -15.73
N ALA A 158 -30.03 -4.78 -15.13
CA ALA A 158 -30.53 -5.97 -15.82
C ALA A 158 -31.95 -6.27 -15.28
N PRO A 159 -33.01 -6.04 -16.06
CA PRO A 159 -34.38 -6.19 -15.58
C PRO A 159 -34.78 -7.67 -15.48
N VAL A 160 -35.31 -8.08 -14.32
CA VAL A 160 -36.05 -9.33 -14.17
C VAL A 160 -37.55 -9.02 -14.06
N ALA A 161 -38.23 -9.20 -15.17
CA ALA A 161 -39.66 -9.45 -15.32
C ALA A 161 -39.75 -10.55 -16.40
N GLU A 162 -40.61 -11.57 -16.33
CA GLU A 162 -41.81 -11.77 -15.50
C GLU A 162 -42.12 -13.29 -15.52
N GLU A 163 -42.31 -13.95 -14.38
CA GLU A 163 -42.83 -15.34 -14.36
C GLU A 163 -43.58 -15.68 -13.06
N THR A 164 -44.85 -15.29 -12.97
CA THR A 164 -45.84 -15.94 -12.09
C THR A 164 -47.24 -15.91 -12.72
N VAL A 165 -48.04 -16.93 -12.39
CA VAL A 165 -49.46 -17.16 -12.76
C VAL A 165 -49.72 -17.88 -14.09
N ALA A 166 -49.94 -19.20 -14.01
CA ALA A 166 -51.19 -19.83 -14.45
C ALA A 166 -51.34 -21.26 -13.87
N GLU A 167 -52.49 -21.53 -13.25
CA GLU A 167 -52.97 -22.83 -12.78
C GLU A 167 -53.78 -23.53 -13.91
N GLU A 168 -54.00 -24.85 -13.83
CA GLU A 168 -54.79 -25.58 -14.83
C GLU A 168 -56.27 -25.15 -14.87
N ALA A 169 -56.82 -24.79 -16.05
CA ALA A 169 -58.18 -25.16 -16.46
C ALA A 169 -58.50 -24.88 -17.96
N GLU A 170 -59.05 -25.90 -18.62
CA GLU A 170 -59.97 -25.90 -19.77
C GLU A 170 -59.73 -25.13 -21.11
N ALA A 171 -59.75 -25.96 -22.18
CA ALA A 171 -60.56 -25.83 -23.40
C ALA A 171 -60.02 -25.16 -24.70
N VAL A 172 -59.70 -26.05 -25.66
CA VAL A 172 -60.28 -26.10 -27.04
C VAL A 172 -59.96 -24.95 -28.03
N GLU A 173 -59.00 -25.16 -28.94
CA GLU A 173 -59.09 -25.13 -30.44
C GLU A 173 -57.69 -25.03 -31.13
N VAL A 174 -57.67 -25.24 -32.45
CA VAL A 174 -56.56 -25.54 -33.39
C VAL A 174 -56.96 -24.87 -34.74
N PRO A 175 -56.11 -24.50 -35.76
CA PRO A 175 -54.64 -24.44 -35.96
C PRO A 175 -54.08 -23.13 -36.65
N VAL A 176 -52.76 -23.09 -36.95
CA VAL A 176 -52.03 -22.66 -38.20
C VAL A 176 -52.37 -21.35 -38.96
N THR A 177 -51.31 -20.54 -39.26
CA THR A 177 -50.86 -20.02 -40.61
C THR A 177 -49.71 -18.99 -40.44
N GLU A 178 -48.51 -19.21 -41.01
CA GLU A 178 -47.91 -18.55 -42.24
C GLU A 178 -47.25 -17.17 -41.98
N GLU A 179 -45.92 -17.03 -42.22
CA GLU A 179 -45.26 -16.34 -43.37
C GLU A 179 -45.02 -14.80 -43.14
N VAL A 180 -44.06 -14.06 -43.73
CA VAL A 180 -43.07 -14.31 -44.82
C VAL A 180 -41.82 -13.38 -44.71
N VAL A 181 -40.75 -13.81 -45.40
CA VAL A 181 -39.50 -13.17 -45.95
C VAL A 181 -39.55 -11.61 -46.19
N THR A 182 -38.50 -10.78 -46.04
CA THR A 182 -37.35 -10.44 -46.96
C THR A 182 -36.40 -9.42 -46.29
N GLU A 183 -35.05 -9.49 -46.37
CA GLU A 183 -34.13 -9.00 -47.44
C GLU A 183 -34.18 -7.46 -47.69
N GLU A 184 -33.10 -6.68 -47.97
CA GLU A 184 -31.69 -6.97 -48.34
C GLU A 184 -30.75 -5.71 -48.29
N THR A 185 -29.43 -5.93 -48.09
CA THR A 185 -28.24 -5.20 -48.69
C THR A 185 -27.77 -3.75 -48.33
N PRO A 186 -26.48 -3.37 -48.63
CA PRO A 186 -25.71 -2.27 -48.00
C PRO A 186 -24.93 -1.29 -48.95
N ALA A 187 -24.06 -0.43 -48.39
CA ALA A 187 -22.99 0.39 -49.02
C ALA A 187 -22.09 1.03 -47.90
N GLU A 188 -20.84 1.53 -48.04
CA GLU A 188 -19.69 1.39 -48.98
C GLU A 188 -18.41 2.00 -48.28
N GLU A 189 -17.20 1.94 -48.86
CA GLU A 189 -15.91 2.45 -48.31
C GLU A 189 -15.56 3.91 -48.71
N VAL A 190 -14.46 4.49 -48.17
CA VAL A 190 -13.38 5.24 -48.90
C VAL A 190 -12.16 5.49 -47.98
N VAL A 191 -10.93 5.51 -48.56
CA VAL A 191 -9.61 5.67 -47.93
C VAL A 191 -8.83 6.88 -48.52
N THR A 192 -7.99 7.58 -47.75
CA THR A 192 -6.81 8.33 -48.26
C THR A 192 -5.68 8.54 -47.22
N GLU A 193 -4.42 8.52 -47.67
CA GLU A 193 -3.19 8.88 -46.93
C GLU A 193 -2.67 10.30 -47.27
N VAL A 194 -1.65 10.82 -46.56
CA VAL A 194 -0.35 11.35 -47.11
C VAL A 194 0.47 12.18 -46.08
N LYS A 195 1.64 11.62 -45.70
CA LYS A 195 3.02 12.17 -45.65
C LYS A 195 3.34 13.60 -45.11
N GLU A 196 4.36 13.70 -44.25
CA GLU A 196 5.16 14.93 -44.00
C GLU A 196 6.66 14.60 -43.72
N GLU A 197 7.58 15.42 -44.21
CA GLU A 197 9.05 15.37 -43.98
C GLU A 197 9.55 16.76 -43.54
N VAL A 198 10.35 16.87 -42.46
CA VAL A 198 11.16 18.08 -42.17
C VAL A 198 12.56 17.67 -41.67
N LYS A 199 13.53 18.52 -41.99
CA LYS A 199 14.99 18.34 -41.93
C LYS A 199 15.61 19.41 -41.02
N GLU A 200 16.68 19.09 -40.29
CA GLU A 200 17.61 20.10 -39.75
C GLU A 200 19.06 19.59 -39.78
N GLU A 201 19.97 20.51 -40.13
CA GLU A 201 21.45 20.41 -40.15
C GLU A 201 22.01 21.78 -39.76
#